data_AF-A0A3D3GWN0-F1
#
_entry.id   AF-A0A3D3GWN0-F1
#
_cell.length_a   1.000
_cell.length_b   1.000
_cell.length_c   1.000
_cell.angle_alpha   90.00
_cell.angle_beta   90.00
_cell.angle_gamma   90.00
#
_symmetry.space_group_name_H-M   'P 1'
#
loop_
_entity.id
_entity.type
_entity.pdbx_description
1 polymer ?
#
loop_
_entity_poly.entity_id
_entity_poly.type
_entity_poly.pdbx_seq_one_letter_code
_entity_poly.pdbx_strand_id
1 'polypeptide(L)'
;MKETLKKLSEIVAQANDIFYERNKSVDTLMGIMDKTLRKQGMQADAITIDCIATNKKIVLVLHDSKPDLVDIALGDKAGVVDSSSEYLLKDVTITQIIAMMEENFLN
;
A
#
# COMPACT_ATOMS: atom_id res chain seq x y z
N MET A 1 -10.97 7.15 10.80
CA MET A 1 -10.53 5.94 10.08
C MET A 1 -11.66 4.90 10.03
N LYS A 2 -12.00 4.38 8.84
CA LYS A 2 -12.93 3.24 8.67
C LYS A 2 -12.30 1.96 9.23
N GLU A 3 -13.12 0.99 9.64
CA GLU A 3 -12.62 -0.29 10.20
C GLU A 3 -11.80 -1.09 9.17
N THR A 4 -12.23 -1.11 7.90
CA THR A 4 -11.50 -1.77 6.80
C THR A 4 -10.11 -1.16 6.58
N LEU A 5 -10.03 0.18 6.56
CA LEU A 5 -8.76 0.90 6.45
C LEU A 5 -7.85 0.61 7.64
N LYS A 6 -8.40 0.54 8.85
CA LYS A 6 -7.64 0.19 10.06
C LYS A 6 -7.04 -1.22 9.93
N LYS A 7 -7.86 -2.23 9.60
CA LYS A 7 -7.40 -3.62 9.44
C LYS A 7 -6.31 -3.73 8.37
N LEU A 8 -6.53 -3.11 7.21
CA LEU A 8 -5.53 -3.11 6.14
C LEU A 8 -4.24 -2.40 6.57
N SER A 9 -4.34 -1.29 7.29
CA SER A 9 -3.15 -0.57 7.80
C SER A 9 -2.36 -1.42 8.81
N GLU A 10 -3.02 -2.22 9.64
CA GLU A 10 -2.34 -3.11 10.58
C GLU A 10 -1.60 -4.25 9.84
N ILE A 11 -2.19 -4.80 8.78
CA ILE A 11 -1.54 -5.79 7.90
C ILE A 11 -0.30 -5.17 7.22
N VAL A 12 -0.46 -3.98 6.64
CA VAL A 12 0.63 -3.30 5.92
C VAL A 12 1.74 -2.88 6.88
N ALA A 13 1.42 -2.40 8.08
CA ALA A 13 2.42 -2.06 9.10
C ALA A 13 3.24 -3.28 9.52
N GLN A 14 2.59 -4.41 9.81
CA GLN A 14 3.28 -5.66 10.15
C GLN A 14 4.16 -6.16 9.00
N ALA A 15 3.67 -6.08 7.75
CA ALA A 15 4.46 -6.42 6.57
C ALA A 15 5.69 -5.52 6.44
N ASN A 16 5.52 -4.22 6.70
CA ASN A 16 6.59 -3.24 6.65
C ASN A 16 7.67 -3.50 7.71
N ASP A 17 7.27 -3.82 8.94
CA ASP A 17 8.19 -4.15 10.03
C ASP A 17 9.02 -5.40 9.68
N ILE A 18 8.37 -6.47 9.21
CA ILE A 18 9.06 -7.70 8.79
C ILE A 18 10.00 -7.43 7.60
N PHE A 19 9.55 -6.65 6.62
CA PHE A 19 10.38 -6.28 5.48
C PHE A 19 11.63 -5.50 5.91
N TYR A 20 11.49 -4.53 6.82
CA TYR A 20 12.60 -3.76 7.35
C TYR A 20 13.59 -4.63 8.14
N GLU A 21 13.10 -5.57 8.96
CA GLU A 21 13.95 -6.52 9.67
C GLU A 21 14.81 -7.37 8.73
N ARG A 22 14.24 -7.78 7.57
CA ARG A 22 14.94 -8.53 6.52
C ARG A 22 15.89 -7.68 5.70
N ASN A 23 15.56 -6.41 5.49
CA ASN A 23 16.23 -5.51 4.55
C ASN A 23 16.62 -4.19 5.24
N LYS A 24 17.45 -4.26 6.28
CA LYS A 24 17.82 -3.11 7.12
C LYS A 24 18.46 -1.93 6.38
N SER A 25 18.88 -2.11 5.14
CA SER A 25 19.44 -1.08 4.26
C SER A 25 18.39 -0.38 3.39
N VAL A 26 17.13 -0.80 3.45
CA VAL A 26 16.04 -0.28 2.61
C VAL A 26 15.00 0.37 3.50
N ASP A 27 15.07 1.70 3.57
CA ASP A 27 14.10 2.48 4.34
C ASP A 27 12.80 2.65 3.56
N THR A 28 11.69 2.42 4.27
CA THR A 28 10.33 2.60 3.77
C THR A 28 9.56 3.58 4.65
N LEU A 29 8.67 4.36 4.02
CA LEU A 29 7.76 5.28 4.69
C LEU A 29 6.32 4.88 4.42
N MET A 30 5.61 4.51 5.47
CA MET A 30 4.18 4.22 5.39
C MET A 30 3.35 5.49 5.61
N GLY A 31 2.34 5.69 4.77
CA GLY A 31 1.38 6.79 4.88
C GLY A 31 -0.06 6.29 4.87
N ILE A 32 -0.95 6.97 5.59
CA ILE A 32 -2.39 6.71 5.57
C ILE A 32 -3.10 7.97 5.08
N MET A 33 -3.93 7.81 4.05
CA MET A 33 -4.70 8.88 3.41
C MET A 33 -6.20 8.68 3.69
N ASP A 34 -6.65 8.94 4.93
CA ASP A 34 -8.03 8.63 5.37
C ASP A 34 -9.10 9.70 5.01
N LYS A 35 -8.69 10.80 4.36
CA LYS A 35 -9.57 11.89 3.89
C LYS A 35 -9.01 12.67 2.69
N THR A 36 -7.72 12.51 2.39
CA THR A 36 -7.03 13.30 1.36
C THR A 36 -7.66 13.11 -0.01
N LEU A 37 -7.90 11.84 -0.40
CA LEU A 37 -8.53 11.51 -1.68
C LEU A 37 -9.97 12.05 -1.75
N ARG A 38 -10.71 11.98 -0.64
CA ARG A 38 -12.08 12.51 -0.54
C ARG A 38 -12.13 14.02 -0.76
N LYS A 39 -11.18 14.76 -0.17
CA LYS A 39 -11.04 16.20 -0.39
C LYS A 39 -10.71 16.55 -1.84
N GLN A 40 -10.13 15.62 -2.58
CA GLN A 40 -9.81 15.76 -4.00
C GLN A 40 -10.92 15.23 -4.93
N GLY A 41 -12.10 14.90 -4.39
CA GLY A 41 -13.25 14.43 -5.15
C GLY A 41 -13.28 12.92 -5.41
N MET A 42 -12.31 12.15 -4.89
CA MET A 42 -12.27 10.70 -5.01
C MET A 42 -12.82 10.04 -3.73
N GLN A 43 -13.90 9.27 -3.87
CA GLN A 43 -14.52 8.55 -2.74
C GLN A 43 -13.73 7.28 -2.42
N ALA A 44 -12.54 7.46 -1.86
CA ALA A 44 -11.65 6.39 -1.47
C ALA A 44 -10.78 6.79 -0.28
N ASP A 45 -10.22 5.79 0.37
CA ASP A 45 -9.12 5.94 1.31
C ASP A 45 -7.91 5.16 0.77
N ALA A 46 -6.68 5.51 1.18
CA ALA A 46 -5.50 4.79 0.71
C ALA A 46 -4.42 4.63 1.78
N ILE A 47 -3.57 3.63 1.58
CA ILE A 47 -2.32 3.41 2.31
C ILE A 47 -1.20 3.45 1.29
N THR A 48 -0.11 4.14 1.62
CA THR A 48 1.08 4.23 0.77
C THR A 48 2.29 3.64 1.46
N ILE A 49 3.17 3.02 0.69
CA ILE A 49 4.48 2.57 1.13
C ILE A 49 5.49 3.15 0.14
N ASP A 50 6.30 4.10 0.59
CA ASP A 50 7.28 4.79 -0.23
C ASP A 50 8.67 4.25 0.09
N CYS A 51 9.42 3.78 -0.91
CA CYS A 51 10.84 3.48 -0.78
C CYS A 51 11.66 4.65 -1.36
N ILE A 52 12.38 5.38 -0.50
CA ILE A 52 13.14 6.56 -0.92
C ILE A 52 14.33 6.14 -1.79
N ALA A 53 15.03 5.07 -1.40
CA ALA A 53 16.26 4.63 -2.04
C ALA A 53 16.07 4.26 -3.52
N THR A 54 14.93 3.66 -3.86
CA THR A 54 14.62 3.21 -5.23
C THR A 54 13.64 4.12 -5.97
N ASN A 55 13.20 5.23 -5.35
CA ASN A 55 12.16 6.11 -5.89
C ASN A 55 10.85 5.39 -6.25
N LYS A 56 10.55 4.27 -5.60
CA LYS A 56 9.36 3.45 -5.83
C LYS A 56 8.31 3.65 -4.75
N LYS A 57 7.07 3.35 -5.11
CA LYS A 57 5.89 3.52 -4.27
C LYS A 57 4.89 2.40 -4.51
N ILE A 58 4.26 1.95 -3.45
CA ILE A 58 3.10 1.07 -3.47
C ILE A 58 1.92 1.84 -2.89
N VAL A 59 0.77 1.80 -3.56
CA VAL A 59 -0.47 2.44 -3.12
C VAL A 59 -1.57 1.40 -3.05
N LEU A 60 -2.14 1.22 -1.87
CA LEU A 60 -3.31 0.38 -1.64
C LEU A 60 -4.52 1.30 -1.51
N VAL A 61 -5.48 1.20 -2.44
CA VAL A 61 -6.67 2.06 -2.51
C VAL A 61 -7.91 1.26 -2.15
N LEU A 62 -8.71 1.80 -1.24
CA LEU A 62 -10.01 1.28 -0.83
C LEU A 62 -11.10 2.20 -1.35
N HIS A 63 -11.80 1.78 -2.40
CA HIS A 63 -12.91 2.53 -2.98
C HIS A 63 -14.21 2.31 -2.22
N ASP A 64 -14.98 3.38 -2.04
CA ASP A 64 -16.30 3.29 -1.39
C ASP A 64 -17.33 2.52 -2.24
N SER A 65 -17.15 2.52 -3.57
CA SER A 65 -18.00 1.78 -4.51
C SER A 65 -17.70 0.28 -4.53
N LYS A 66 -16.55 -0.15 -4.01
CA LYS A 66 -16.09 -1.55 -4.02
C LYS A 66 -15.52 -1.93 -2.63
N PRO A 67 -16.36 -2.02 -1.59
CA PRO A 67 -15.91 -2.16 -0.21
C PRO A 67 -15.15 -3.47 0.09
N ASP A 68 -15.35 -4.50 -0.74
CA ASP A 68 -14.74 -5.82 -0.58
C ASP A 68 -13.42 -5.97 -1.36
N LEU A 69 -13.02 -4.94 -2.10
CA LEU A 69 -11.83 -4.96 -2.94
C LEU A 69 -10.80 -3.93 -2.47
N VAL A 70 -9.53 -4.26 -2.69
CA VAL A 70 -8.42 -3.33 -2.62
C VAL A 70 -7.70 -3.30 -3.96
N ASP A 71 -7.47 -2.10 -4.45
CA ASP A 71 -6.62 -1.84 -5.60
C ASP A 71 -5.19 -1.63 -5.12
N ILE A 72 -4.25 -2.46 -5.56
CA ILE A 72 -2.83 -2.31 -5.25
C ILE A 72 -2.11 -1.86 -6.51
N ALA A 73 -1.58 -0.64 -6.48
CA ALA A 73 -0.79 -0.06 -7.56
C ALA A 73 0.68 0.03 -7.14
N LEU A 74 1.56 -0.43 -8.03
CA LEU A 74 3.01 -0.27 -7.95
C LEU A 74 3.41 0.83 -8.93
N GLY A 75 4.34 1.68 -8.53
CA GLY A 75 4.81 2.76 -9.39
C GLY A 75 5.94 3.55 -8.76
N ASP A 76 6.16 4.75 -9.26
CA ASP A 76 7.15 5.68 -8.72
C ASP A 76 6.53 6.75 -7.81
N LYS A 77 7.39 7.53 -7.17
CA LYS A 77 6.95 8.66 -6.34
C LYS A 77 6.40 9.84 -7.14
N ALA A 78 6.65 9.91 -8.44
CA ALA A 78 6.08 10.94 -9.33
C ALA A 78 4.61 10.64 -9.71
N GLY A 79 4.13 9.43 -9.39
CA GLY A 79 2.77 8.99 -9.66
C GLY A 79 2.61 8.24 -10.99
N VAL A 80 3.71 7.84 -11.62
CA VAL A 80 3.69 6.92 -12.75
C VAL A 80 3.38 5.53 -12.20
N VAL A 81 2.29 4.93 -12.67
CA VAL A 81 1.89 3.57 -12.30
C VAL A 81 2.54 2.60 -13.26
N ASP A 82 3.35 1.69 -12.74
CA ASP A 82 3.98 0.61 -13.50
C ASP A 82 3.00 -0.55 -13.69
N SER A 83 2.31 -0.93 -12.60
CA SER A 83 1.30 -2.00 -12.64
C SER A 83 0.24 -1.80 -11.56
N SER A 84 -0.97 -2.32 -11.79
CA SER A 84 -2.02 -2.37 -10.78
C SER A 84 -2.74 -3.71 -10.79
N SER A 85 -3.29 -4.10 -9.64
CA SER A 85 -4.04 -5.35 -9.49
C SER A 85 -5.10 -5.21 -8.41
N GLU A 86 -6.26 -5.84 -8.63
CA GLU A 86 -7.36 -5.88 -7.68
C GLU A 86 -7.35 -7.18 -6.88
N TYR A 87 -7.53 -7.07 -5.57
CA TYR A 87 -7.62 -8.21 -4.66
C TYR A 87 -8.85 -8.10 -3.78
N LEU A 88 -9.44 -9.25 -3.43
CA LEU A 88 -10.44 -9.30 -2.37
C LEU A 88 -9.78 -8.94 -1.04
N LEU A 89 -10.33 -7.97 -0.31
CA LEU A 89 -9.76 -7.46 0.93
C LEU A 89 -9.53 -8.57 1.97
N LYS A 90 -10.43 -9.57 2.01
CA LYS A 90 -10.32 -10.75 2.89
C LYS A 90 -9.15 -11.67 2.56
N ASP A 91 -8.66 -11.63 1.31
CA ASP A 91 -7.61 -12.52 0.82
C ASP A 91 -6.24 -11.83 0.87
N VAL A 92 -6.18 -10.56 1.29
CA VAL A 92 -4.94 -9.80 1.49
C VAL A 92 -4.27 -10.26 2.77
N THR A 93 -3.04 -10.75 2.64
CA THR A 93 -2.24 -11.28 3.73
C THR A 93 -0.93 -10.50 3.88
N ILE A 94 -0.35 -10.56 5.09
CA ILE A 94 0.97 -9.97 5.39
C ILE A 94 2.02 -10.51 4.41
N THR A 95 2.03 -11.81 4.13
CA THR A 95 3.00 -12.46 3.24
C THR A 95 2.92 -11.93 1.81
N GLN A 96 1.71 -11.68 1.29
CA GLN A 96 1.56 -11.10 -0.06
C GLN A 96 2.10 -9.67 -0.11
N ILE A 97 1.85 -8.84 0.91
CA ILE A 97 2.37 -7.48 0.95
C ILE A 97 3.90 -7.49 1.03
N ILE A 98 4.49 -8.37 1.84
CA ILE A 98 5.96 -8.53 1.90
C ILE A 98 6.51 -8.92 0.52
N ALA A 99 5.90 -9.91 -0.15
CA ALA A 99 6.36 -10.34 -1.47
C ALA A 99 6.31 -9.20 -2.50
N MET A 100 5.24 -8.40 -2.50
CA MET A 100 5.14 -7.21 -3.36
C MET A 100 6.20 -6.15 -3.01
N MET A 101 6.50 -5.95 -1.73
CA MET A 101 7.58 -5.04 -1.31
C MET A 101 8.95 -5.54 -1.74
N GLU A 102 9.24 -6.83 -1.59
CA GLU A 102 10.50 -7.45 -2.02
C GLU A 102 10.66 -7.36 -3.55
N GLU A 103 9.61 -7.72 -4.31
CA GLU A 103 9.63 -7.65 -5.76
C GLU A 103 9.77 -6.22 -6.29
N ASN A 104 9.07 -5.26 -5.67
CA ASN A 104 9.10 -3.88 -6.13
C ASN A 104 10.35 -3.14 -5.65
N PHE A 105 10.75 -3.26 -4.38
CA PHE A 105 11.80 -2.41 -3.81
C PHE A 105 13.22 -2.97 -3.90
N LEU A 106 13.40 -4.27 -4.14
CA LEU A 106 14.73 -4.88 -4.20
C LEU A 106 15.23 -5.14 -5.63
N ASN A 107 14.34 -5.07 -6.63
CA ASN A 107 14.67 -5.26 -8.04
C ASN A 107 14.92 -3.94 -8.79
#